data_AF-A0A538TW39-F1
#
_entry.id   AF-A0A538TW39-F1
#
_cell.length_a   1.000
_cell.length_b   1.000
_cell.length_c   1.000
_cell.angle_alpha   90.00
_cell.angle_beta   90.00
_cell.angle_gamma   90.00
#
_symmetry.space_group_name_H-M   'P 1'
#
loop_
_entity.id
_entity.type
_entity.pdbx_description
1 polymer ?
#
loop_
_entity_poly.entity_id
_entity_poly.type
_entity_poly.pdbx_seq_one_letter_code
_entity_poly.pdbx_strand_id
1 'polypeptide(L)'
;MRRARSLWINDSYWMLMPYKLRDPGVHLGYGGDTTIASTVYGRLTLRFDHVGDTPGDRYWVYVNRANHRVERWDYVLEGEQPPPETWTWEGWEQHGGLWFPTVHKSGDRTVFTRRITTVQAFPAATFAAP
;
A
#
# COMPACT_ATOMS: atom_id res chain seq x y z
N MET A 1 15.38 15.73 -11.48
CA MET A 1 15.68 14.53 -10.67
C MET A 1 14.83 14.39 -9.41
N ARG A 2 14.79 15.39 -8.49
CA ARG A 2 14.06 15.25 -7.21
C ARG A 2 12.58 14.88 -7.36
N ARG A 3 11.83 15.60 -8.20
CA ARG A 3 10.40 15.34 -8.43
C ARG A 3 10.13 13.93 -8.99
N ALA A 4 10.94 13.46 -9.93
CA ALA A 4 10.80 12.12 -10.51
C ALA A 4 11.02 11.03 -9.46
N ARG A 5 12.02 11.21 -8.58
CA ARG A 5 12.25 10.32 -7.45
C ARG A 5 11.06 10.30 -6.49
N SER A 6 10.51 11.46 -6.12
CA SER A 6 9.34 11.54 -5.22
C SER A 6 8.10 10.86 -5.82
N LEU A 7 7.84 11.07 -7.12
CA LEU A 7 6.74 10.37 -7.82
C LEU A 7 6.95 8.86 -7.81
N TRP A 8 8.17 8.39 -8.12
CA TRP A 8 8.48 6.97 -8.08
C TRP A 8 8.33 6.36 -6.68
N ILE A 9 8.75 7.07 -5.62
CA ILE A 9 8.56 6.64 -4.23
C ILE A 9 7.06 6.48 -3.94
N ASN A 10 6.25 7.50 -4.24
CA ASN A 10 4.82 7.48 -3.99
C ASN A 10 4.11 6.35 -4.76
N ASP A 11 4.32 6.27 -6.07
CA ASP A 11 3.58 5.36 -6.94
C ASP A 11 3.95 3.89 -6.66
N SER A 12 5.23 3.62 -6.40
CA SER A 12 5.67 2.28 -6.00
C SER A 12 5.14 1.87 -4.62
N TYR A 13 5.01 2.82 -3.69
CA TYR A 13 4.43 2.57 -2.38
C TYR A 13 2.94 2.20 -2.50
N TRP A 14 2.16 2.97 -3.26
CA TRP A 14 0.75 2.68 -3.52
C TRP A 14 0.51 1.33 -4.19
N MET A 15 1.44 0.84 -5.01
CA MET A 15 1.31 -0.47 -5.64
C MET A 15 1.73 -1.62 -4.72
N LEU A 16 2.73 -1.41 -3.86
CA LEU A 16 3.43 -2.49 -3.15
C LEU A 16 3.27 -2.45 -1.62
N MET A 17 2.50 -1.51 -1.06
CA MET A 17 2.42 -1.29 0.39
C MET A 17 2.28 -2.57 1.24
N PRO A 18 1.43 -3.57 0.90
CA PRO A 18 1.31 -4.79 1.69
C PRO A 18 2.63 -5.54 1.89
N TYR A 19 3.57 -5.40 0.96
CA TYR A 19 4.92 -5.99 1.02
C TYR A 19 5.92 -5.10 1.76
N LYS A 20 5.60 -3.83 1.96
CA LYS A 20 6.44 -2.82 2.60
C LYS A 20 6.20 -2.67 4.11
N LEU A 21 5.25 -3.43 4.67
CA LEU A 21 4.91 -3.39 6.09
C LEU A 21 6.11 -3.68 7.02
N ARG A 22 7.18 -4.30 6.50
CA ARG A 22 8.41 -4.62 7.25
C ARG A 22 9.65 -3.91 6.68
N ASP A 23 9.48 -2.92 5.82
CA ASP A 23 10.60 -2.12 5.32
C ASP A 23 11.32 -1.45 6.52
N PRO A 24 12.65 -1.29 6.48
CA PRO A 24 13.39 -0.59 7.53
C PRO A 24 12.82 0.82 7.78
N GLY A 25 12.66 1.17 9.07
CA GLY A 25 12.05 2.45 9.48
C GLY A 25 10.52 2.44 9.52
N VAL A 26 9.85 1.34 9.14
CA VAL A 26 8.42 1.16 9.35
C VAL A 26 8.18 0.57 10.75
N HIS A 27 7.32 1.22 11.53
CA HIS A 27 6.87 0.71 12.81
C HIS A 27 5.40 0.32 12.73
N LEU A 28 5.14 -0.95 13.03
CA LEU A 28 3.78 -1.48 13.14
C LEU A 28 3.33 -1.56 14.59
N GLY A 29 2.10 -1.17 14.86
CA GLY A 29 1.37 -1.50 16.08
C GLY A 29 0.15 -2.35 15.75
N TYR A 30 -0.28 -3.22 16.67
CA TYR A 30 -1.54 -3.93 16.53
C TYR A 30 -2.64 -3.20 17.30
N GLY A 31 -3.63 -2.69 16.58
CA GLY A 31 -4.71 -1.87 17.09
C GLY A 31 -6.00 -2.64 17.40
N GLY A 32 -5.92 -3.97 17.53
CA GLY A 32 -7.04 -4.87 17.78
C GLY A 32 -7.78 -5.32 16.51
N ASP A 33 -8.77 -6.19 16.72
CA ASP A 33 -9.68 -6.62 15.69
C ASP A 33 -10.87 -5.66 15.57
N THR A 34 -11.41 -5.55 14.36
CA THR A 34 -12.60 -4.75 14.07
C THR A 34 -13.44 -5.44 12.99
N THR A 35 -14.75 -5.20 12.99
CA THR A 35 -15.66 -5.76 11.99
C THR A 35 -16.18 -4.65 11.09
N ILE A 36 -16.00 -4.81 9.78
CA ILE A 36 -16.48 -3.88 8.75
C ILE A 36 -17.29 -4.69 7.75
N ALA A 37 -18.55 -4.33 7.52
CA ALA A 37 -19.45 -5.01 6.58
C ALA A 37 -19.43 -6.55 6.72
N SER A 38 -19.59 -7.03 7.96
CA SER A 38 -19.56 -8.45 8.34
C SER A 38 -18.23 -9.19 8.11
N THR A 39 -17.16 -8.49 7.75
CA THR A 39 -15.80 -9.06 7.66
C THR A 39 -14.97 -8.63 8.86
N VAL A 40 -14.27 -9.58 9.47
CA VAL A 40 -13.37 -9.32 10.61
C VAL A 40 -11.97 -9.01 10.09
N TYR A 41 -11.41 -7.89 10.55
CA TYR A 41 -10.09 -7.41 10.18
C TYR A 41 -9.21 -7.26 11.42
N GLY A 42 -7.97 -7.72 11.31
CA GLY A 42 -6.89 -7.27 12.19
C GLY A 42 -6.44 -5.89 11.73
N ARG A 43 -6.52 -4.89 12.60
CA ARG A 43 -6.11 -3.53 12.28
C ARG A 43 -4.68 -3.28 12.76
N LEU A 44 -3.80 -2.94 11.84
CA LEU A 44 -2.43 -2.51 12.13
C LEU A 44 -2.38 -0.97 12.09
N THR A 45 -1.67 -0.36 13.02
CA THR A 45 -1.21 1.03 12.89
C THR A 45 0.17 1.03 12.25
N LEU A 46 0.42 1.95 11.34
CA LEU A 46 1.69 2.08 10.65
C LEU A 46 2.15 3.53 10.73
N ARG A 47 3.39 3.72 11.18
CA ARG A 47 4.11 5.00 11.24
C ARG A 47 5.53 4.81 10.73
N PHE A 48 6.14 5.89 10.28
CA PHE A 48 7.52 5.89 9.80
C PHE A 48 8.46 6.54 10.81
N ASP A 49 9.71 6.12 10.82
CA ASP A 49 10.79 6.71 11.60
C ASP A 49 11.86 7.25 10.66
N HIS A 50 11.79 8.54 10.36
CA HIS A 50 12.75 9.30 9.54
C HIS A 50 13.04 8.69 8.15
N VAL A 51 12.07 7.98 7.56
CA VAL A 51 12.14 7.40 6.21
C VAL A 51 11.01 7.91 5.32
N GLY A 52 11.23 7.90 4.00
CA GLY A 52 10.27 8.40 3.03
C GLY A 52 10.26 9.93 2.91
N ASP A 53 9.41 10.44 2.01
CA ASP A 53 9.23 11.88 1.80
C ASP A 53 8.24 12.48 2.83
N THR A 54 7.41 11.66 3.48
CA THR A 54 6.31 12.05 4.39
C THR A 54 6.29 11.21 5.69
N PRO A 55 7.32 11.33 6.55
CA PRO A 55 7.44 10.48 7.75
C PRO A 55 6.33 10.72 8.80
N GLY A 56 5.66 11.87 8.75
CA GLY A 56 4.54 12.22 9.63
C GLY A 56 3.20 11.58 9.26
N ASP A 57 3.11 10.88 8.13
CA ASP A 57 1.89 10.20 7.72
C ASP A 57 1.51 9.09 8.71
N ARG A 58 0.21 8.92 8.92
CA ARG A 58 -0.34 7.86 9.78
C ARG A 58 -1.27 6.99 8.97
N TYR A 59 -1.04 5.68 9.04
CA TYR A 59 -1.83 4.69 8.33
C TYR A 59 -2.46 3.68 9.30
N TRP A 60 -3.65 3.21 8.93
CA TRP A 60 -4.30 2.04 9.52
C TRP A 60 -4.53 1.01 8.41
N VAL A 61 -3.94 -0.16 8.54
CA VAL A 61 -4.01 -1.24 7.55
C VAL A 61 -4.92 -2.34 8.07
N TYR A 62 -5.86 -2.79 7.26
CA TYR A 62 -6.87 -3.77 7.63
C TYR A 62 -6.59 -5.09 6.92
N VAL A 63 -6.19 -6.09 7.72
CA VAL A 63 -5.86 -7.44 7.25
C VAL A 63 -7.05 -8.35 7.52
N ASN A 64 -7.67 -8.89 6.47
CA ASN A 64 -8.82 -9.78 6.59
C ASN A 64 -8.40 -11.05 7.35
N ARG A 65 -9.11 -11.38 8.42
CA ARG A 65 -8.78 -12.53 9.29
C ARG A 65 -9.01 -13.88 8.62
N ALA A 66 -9.89 -13.96 7.63
CA ALA A 66 -10.21 -15.20 6.94
C ALA A 66 -9.21 -15.57 5.85
N ASN A 67 -8.65 -14.58 5.14
CA ASN A 67 -7.79 -14.82 3.97
C ASN A 67 -6.39 -14.19 4.06
N HIS A 68 -6.11 -13.46 5.14
CA HIS A 68 -4.85 -12.79 5.45
C HIS A 68 -4.39 -11.73 4.42
N ARG A 69 -5.30 -11.19 3.61
CA ARG A 69 -5.00 -10.12 2.64
C ARG A 69 -5.26 -8.76 3.26
N VAL A 70 -4.48 -7.77 2.81
CA VAL A 70 -4.83 -6.37 3.04
C VAL A 70 -6.00 -6.02 2.12
N GLU A 71 -7.10 -5.55 2.66
CA GLU A 71 -8.29 -5.21 1.83
C GLU A 71 -8.69 -3.74 1.96
N ARG A 72 -8.05 -3.03 2.90
CA ARG A 72 -8.30 -1.62 3.15
C ARG A 72 -7.11 -0.99 3.83
N TRP A 73 -6.91 0.28 3.55
CA TRP A 73 -6.19 1.17 4.45
C TRP A 73 -6.95 2.48 4.65
N ASP A 74 -6.69 3.11 5.79
CA ASP A 74 -7.07 4.48 6.07
C ASP A 74 -5.79 5.28 6.34
N TYR A 75 -5.72 6.54 5.94
CA TYR A 75 -4.58 7.38 6.24
C TYR A 75 -4.94 8.84 6.55
N VAL A 76 -4.06 9.50 7.29
CA VAL A 76 -4.02 10.96 7.45
C VAL A 76 -2.61 11.40 7.09
N LEU A 77 -2.50 12.26 6.08
CA LEU A 77 -1.19 12.75 5.63
C LEU A 77 -0.62 13.76 6.64
N GLU A 78 0.71 13.90 6.62
CA GLU A 78 1.40 14.92 7.39
C GLU A 78 0.83 16.32 7.07
N GLY A 79 0.43 17.04 8.12
CA GLY A 79 -0.19 18.37 8.00
C GLY A 79 -1.71 18.35 7.82
N GLU A 80 -2.33 17.20 7.60
CA GLU A 80 -3.79 17.07 7.51
C GLU A 80 -4.45 16.74 8.86
N GLN A 81 -5.75 17.02 8.95
CA GLN A 81 -6.58 16.71 10.11
C GLN A 81 -7.61 15.62 9.76
N PRO A 82 -8.08 14.83 10.74
CA PRO A 82 -9.16 13.85 10.52
C PRO A 82 -10.41 14.49 9.89
N PRO A 83 -11.26 13.70 9.19
CA PRO A 83 -11.25 12.24 9.11
C PRO A 83 -10.18 11.67 8.15
N PRO A 84 -9.78 10.40 8.32
CA PRO A 84 -8.84 9.77 7.39
C PRO A 84 -9.46 9.54 6.01
N GLU A 85 -8.61 9.53 4.99
CA GLU A 85 -8.97 9.06 3.66
C GLU A 85 -8.89 7.54 3.62
N THR A 86 -9.91 6.90 3.06
CA THR A 86 -9.99 5.44 2.93
C THR A 86 -9.74 5.02 1.50
N TRP A 87 -8.96 3.95 1.31
CA TRP A 87 -8.97 3.19 0.07
C TRP A 87 -9.10 1.69 0.31
N THR A 88 -9.85 1.03 -0.58
CA THR A 88 -9.93 -0.43 -0.63
C THR A 88 -8.84 -1.03 -1.50
N TRP A 89 -8.56 -2.30 -1.25
CA TRP A 89 -7.58 -3.13 -1.96
C TRP A 89 -8.30 -4.40 -2.41
N GLU A 90 -8.71 -4.43 -3.68
CA GLU A 90 -9.65 -5.40 -4.24
C GLU A 90 -9.06 -6.13 -5.46
N GLY A 91 -9.76 -7.17 -5.92
CA GLY A 91 -9.42 -7.86 -7.17
C GLY A 91 -8.05 -8.55 -7.11
N TRP A 92 -7.71 -9.14 -5.97
CA TRP A 92 -6.39 -9.74 -5.76
C TRP A 92 -6.13 -10.93 -6.71
N GLU A 93 -5.09 -10.81 -7.53
CA GLU A 93 -4.64 -11.80 -8.51
C GLU A 93 -3.24 -12.33 -8.19
N GLN A 94 -2.91 -13.53 -8.63
CA GLN A 94 -1.56 -14.10 -8.45
C GLN A 94 -0.75 -13.99 -9.74
N HIS A 95 0.47 -13.44 -9.64
CA HIS A 95 1.42 -13.29 -10.75
C HIS A 95 2.83 -13.63 -10.27
N GLY A 96 3.48 -14.61 -10.91
CA GLY A 96 4.84 -15.04 -10.54
C GLY A 96 5.02 -15.44 -9.07
N GLY A 97 3.99 -16.02 -8.45
CA GLY A 97 4.02 -16.44 -7.04
C GLY A 97 3.68 -15.34 -6.03
N LEU A 98 3.50 -14.09 -6.46
CA LEU A 98 3.09 -12.96 -5.61
C LEU A 98 1.62 -12.58 -5.85
N TRP A 99 0.98 -12.04 -4.83
CA TRP A 99 -0.40 -11.55 -4.90
C TRP A 99 -0.42 -10.04 -5.19
N PHE A 100 -1.26 -9.60 -6.11
CA PHE A 100 -1.39 -8.19 -6.48
C PHE A 100 -2.85 -7.74 -6.43
N PRO A 101 -3.16 -6.63 -5.75
CA PRO A 101 -4.46 -6.00 -5.78
C PRO A 101 -4.60 -5.23 -7.11
N THR A 102 -5.64 -5.53 -7.87
CA THR A 102 -5.83 -4.95 -9.21
C THR A 102 -6.83 -3.80 -9.22
N VAL A 103 -7.55 -3.58 -8.12
CA VAL A 103 -8.55 -2.52 -8.00
C VAL A 103 -8.37 -1.79 -6.67
N HIS A 104 -8.29 -0.47 -6.73
CA HIS A 104 -8.30 0.39 -5.54
C HIS A 104 -9.45 1.39 -5.66
N LYS A 105 -10.27 1.54 -4.61
CA LYS A 105 -11.41 2.48 -4.62
C LYS A 105 -11.36 3.46 -3.46
N SER A 106 -11.79 4.68 -3.70
CA SER A 106 -12.01 5.71 -2.68
C SER A 106 -13.10 6.69 -3.09
N GLY A 107 -14.26 6.62 -2.44
CA GLY A 107 -15.47 7.32 -2.89
C GLY A 107 -15.81 6.92 -4.32
N ASP A 108 -15.97 7.92 -5.19
CA ASP A 108 -16.26 7.70 -6.62
C ASP A 108 -15.01 7.40 -7.46
N ARG A 109 -13.80 7.41 -6.86
CA ARG A 109 -12.55 7.12 -7.56
C ARG A 109 -12.29 5.61 -7.57
N THR A 110 -11.91 5.10 -8.74
CA THR A 110 -11.42 3.73 -8.90
C THR A 110 -10.17 3.72 -9.76
N VAL A 111 -9.12 3.05 -9.29
CA VAL A 111 -7.87 2.81 -10.03
C VAL A 111 -7.77 1.33 -10.35
N PHE A 112 -7.53 1.03 -11.62
CA PHE A 112 -7.34 -0.34 -12.11
C PHE A 112 -5.88 -0.57 -12.51
N THR A 113 -5.28 -1.64 -11.99
CA THR A 113 -4.00 -2.17 -12.47
C THR A 113 -4.28 -3.38 -13.34
N ARG A 114 -3.80 -3.37 -14.59
CA ARG A 114 -4.03 -4.44 -15.57
C ARG A 114 -2.72 -4.88 -16.17
N ARG A 115 -2.70 -6.09 -16.75
CA ARG A 115 -1.54 -6.67 -17.45
C ARG A 115 -0.30 -6.77 -16.56
N ILE A 116 -0.49 -7.15 -15.30
CA ILE A 116 0.61 -7.42 -14.39
C ILE A 116 1.46 -8.55 -14.98
N THR A 117 2.75 -8.31 -15.06
CA THR A 117 3.74 -9.29 -15.51
C THR A 117 4.89 -9.25 -14.54
N THR A 118 5.39 -10.43 -14.17
CA THR A 118 6.60 -10.57 -13.37
C THR A 118 7.73 -11.05 -14.27
N VAL A 119 8.93 -10.53 -14.03
CA VAL A 119 10.15 -10.94 -14.73
C VAL A 119 11.15 -11.42 -13.69
N GLN A 120 11.90 -12.48 -14.01
CA GLN A 120 12.95 -12.99 -13.13
C GLN A 120 14.22 -12.14 -13.19
N ALA A 121 14.46 -11.48 -14.33
CA ALA A 121 15.56 -10.56 -14.53
C ALA A 121 15.15 -9.46 -15.52
N PHE A 122 15.69 -8.26 -15.32
CA PHE A 122 15.63 -7.20 -16.33
C PHE A 122 16.93 -7.23 -17.16
N PRO A 123 16.85 -7.05 -18.49
CA PRO A 123 18.04 -6.78 -19.30
C PRO A 123 18.83 -5.59 -18.73
N ALA A 124 20.16 -5.65 -18.73
CA ALA A 124 21.01 -4.57 -18.18
C ALA A 124 20.72 -3.18 -18.80
N ALA A 125 20.29 -3.16 -20.06
CA ALA A 125 19.93 -1.93 -20.78
C ALA A 125 18.61 -1.28 -20.30
N THR A 126 17.77 -1.99 -19.52
CA THR A 126 16.43 -1.50 -19.13
C THR A 126 16.47 -0.22 -18.30
N PHE A 127 17.54 -0.02 -17.52
CA PHE A 127 17.69 1.13 -16.63
C PHE A 127 18.80 2.09 -17.07
N ALA A 128 19.32 1.92 -18.29
CA ALA A 128 20.24 2.89 -18.87
C ALA A 128 19.44 4.15 -19.27
N ALA A 129 19.97 5.33 -18.93
CA ALA A 129 19.44 6.57 -19.50
C ALA A 129 19.64 6.54 -21.03
N PRO A 130 18.70 7.06 -21.83
CA PRO A 130 18.86 7.20 -23.27
C PRO A 130 20.06 8.08 -23.64
#